data_AF-A0A7C2BQ33-F1
#
_entry.id   AF-A0A7C2BQ33-F1
#
_cell.length_a   1.000
_cell.length_b   1.000
_cell.length_c   1.000
_cell.angle_alpha   90.00
_cell.angle_beta   90.00
_cell.angle_gamma   90.00
#
_symmetry.space_group_name_H-M   'P 1'
#
loop_
_entity.id
_entity.type
_entity.pdbx_description
1 polymer ?
#
loop_
_entity_poly.entity_id
_entity_poly.type
_entity_poly.pdbx_seq_one_letter_code
_entity_poly.pdbx_strand_id
1 'polypeptide(L)' 'MKEIAHAYGVPIIRRPELARGLFARVEIGHPIPDELFSAVAEVLALIFRLRHRR' A
#
# COMPACT_ATOMS: atom_id res chain seq x y z
N MET A 1 -4.66 -13.03 5.33
CA MET A 1 -3.77 -11.99 4.75
C MET A 1 -3.19 -11.08 5.82
N LYS A 2 -4.03 -10.50 6.70
CA LYS A 2 -3.53 -9.62 7.76
C LYS A 2 -2.65 -10.34 8.78
N GLU A 3 -3.01 -11.54 9.25
CA GLU A 3 -2.14 -12.25 10.20
C GLU A 3 -0.77 -12.55 9.61
N ILE A 4 -0.72 -12.99 8.36
CA ILE A 4 0.52 -13.27 7.62
C ILE A 4 1.35 -11.99 7.50
N ALA A 5 0.75 -10.88 7.08
CA ALA A 5 1.46 -9.61 6.99
C ALA A 5 2.10 -9.18 8.33
N HIS A 6 1.39 -9.36 9.44
CA HIS A 6 1.95 -9.09 10.77
C HIS A 6 3.13 -10.03 11.09
N ALA A 7 2.99 -11.33 10.81
CA ALA A 7 4.03 -12.33 11.09
C ALA A 7 5.36 -12.02 10.36
N TYR A 8 5.28 -11.43 9.16
CA TYR A 8 6.45 -11.04 8.36
C TYR A 8 6.84 -9.56 8.50
N GLY A 9 6.22 -8.81 9.41
CA GLY A 9 6.55 -7.39 9.64
C GLY A 9 6.17 -6.47 8.47
N VAL A 10 5.23 -6.87 7.62
CA VAL A 10 4.70 -6.05 6.53
C VAL A 10 3.73 -5.01 7.13
N PRO A 11 3.98 -3.70 6.97
CA PRO A 11 3.14 -2.66 7.56
C PRO A 11 1.74 -2.65 6.92
N ILE A 12 0.71 -2.54 7.75
CA ILE A 12 -0.69 -2.46 7.31
C ILE A 12 -1.20 -1.04 7.52
N ILE A 13 -1.55 -0.37 6.42
CA ILE A 13 -2.06 1.01 6.41
C ILE A 13 -3.51 0.99 5.92
N ARG A 14 -4.41 1.61 6.68
CA ARG A 14 -5.84 1.66 6.33
C ARG A 14 -6.14 2.89 5.48
N ARG A 15 -6.34 2.70 4.17
CA ARG A 15 -6.83 3.73 3.23
C ARG A 15 -7.94 3.14 2.33
N PRO A 16 -9.21 3.19 2.78
CA PRO A 16 -10.31 2.48 2.12
C PRO A 16 -10.53 2.86 0.64
N GLU A 17 -10.34 4.12 0.27
CA GLU A 17 -10.52 4.57 -1.12
C GLU A 17 -9.45 4.02 -2.04
N LEU A 18 -8.16 4.18 -1.68
CA LEU A 18 -7.05 3.62 -2.42
C LEU A 18 -7.13 2.09 -2.49
N ALA A 19 -7.47 1.43 -1.38
CA ALA A 19 -7.62 -0.02 -1.35
C ALA A 19 -8.71 -0.51 -2.30
N ARG A 20 -9.87 0.17 -2.35
CA ARG A 20 -10.93 -0.14 -3.31
C ARG A 20 -10.49 0.12 -4.76
N GLY A 21 -9.80 1.22 -5.01
CA GLY A 21 -9.28 1.56 -6.33
C GLY A 21 -8.27 0.53 -6.85
N LEU A 22 -7.32 0.12 -6.00
CA LEU A 22 -6.34 -0.92 -6.32
C LEU A 22 -7.02 -2.27 -6.56
N PHE A 23 -7.92 -2.69 -5.66
CA PHE A 23 -8.62 -3.97 -5.79
C PHE A 23 -9.48 -4.06 -7.06
N ALA A 24 -10.08 -2.95 -7.49
CA ALA A 24 -10.94 -2.92 -8.66
C ALA A 24 -10.20 -2.80 -10.00
N ARG A 25 -8.95 -2.29 -10.02
CA ARG A 25 -8.26 -1.88 -11.25
C ARG A 25 -6.90 -2.54 -11.47
N VAL A 26 -6.34 -3.22 -10.47
CA VAL A 26 -4.99 -3.78 -10.55
C VAL A 26 -5.07 -5.29 -10.40
N GLU A 27 -4.65 -5.98 -11.44
CA GLU A 27 -4.46 -7.42 -11.39
C GLU A 27 -3.13 -7.77 -10.72
N ILE A 28 -3.10 -8.91 -10.04
CA ILE A 28 -1.89 -9.39 -9.38
C ILE A 28 -0.80 -9.61 -10.43
N GLY A 29 0.41 -9.13 -10.14
CA GLY A 29 1.57 -9.23 -11.04
C GLY A 29 1.61 -8.14 -12.12
N HIS A 30 0.59 -7.29 -12.23
CA HIS A 30 0.55 -6.18 -13.16
C HIS A 30 0.99 -4.85 -12.49
N PRO A 31 1.55 -3.93 -13.28
CA PRO A 31 1.89 -2.60 -12.77
C PRO A 31 0.65 -1.82 -12.35
N ILE A 32 0.86 -0.87 -11.45
CA ILE A 32 -0.18 0.03 -10.96
C ILE A 32 -0.54 1.01 -12.10
N PRO A 33 -1.83 1.36 -12.29
CA PRO A 33 -2.25 2.41 -13.21
C PRO A 33 -1.73 3.80 -12.81
N ASP A 34 -1.39 4.62 -13.79
CA ASP A 34 -0.80 5.95 -13.59
C ASP A 34 -1.67 6.86 -12.71
N GLU A 35 -3.00 6.73 -12.80
CA GLU A 35 -3.95 7.55 -12.02
C GLU A 35 -3.85 7.27 -10.51
N LEU A 36 -3.28 6.13 -10.12
CA LEU A 36 -3.10 5.74 -8.73
C LEU A 36 -1.68 6.03 -8.20
N PHE A 37 -0.76 6.48 -9.05
CA PHE A 37 0.65 6.69 -8.68
C PHE A 37 0.82 7.64 -7.50
N SER A 38 0.16 8.81 -7.54
CA SER A 38 0.30 9.79 -6.46
C SER A 38 -0.18 9.23 -5.11
N ALA A 39 -1.29 8.50 -5.10
CA ALA A 39 -1.85 7.91 -3.89
C ALA A 39 -0.95 6.80 -3.32
N VAL A 40 -0.33 5.99 -4.18
CA VAL A 40 0.62 4.95 -3.78
C VAL A 40 1.94 5.57 -3.29
N ALA A 41 2.44 6.61 -3.97
CA ALA A 41 3.63 7.34 -3.54
C ALA A 41 3.47 7.95 -2.14
N GLU A 42 2.28 8.46 -1.81
CA GLU A 42 1.97 8.96 -0.46
C GLU A 42 2.07 7.85 0.60
N VAL A 43 1.60 6.65 0.29
CA VAL A 43 1.71 5.47 1.18
C VAL A 43 3.18 5.07 1.36
N LEU A 44 3.96 5.02 0.29
CA LEU A 44 5.39 4.73 0.36
C LEU A 44 6.12 5.78 1.22
N ALA A 45 5.86 7.07 0.99
CA ALA A 45 6.44 8.15 1.78
C ALA A 45 6.09 8.02 3.27
N LEU A 46 4.85 7.63 3.60
CA LEU A 46 4.45 7.35 4.98
C LEU A 46 5.25 6.19 5.57
N ILE A 47 5.42 5.07 4.84
CA ILE A 47 6.21 3.91 5.29
C ILE A 47 7.66 4.32 5.56
N PHE A 48 8.29 5.08 4.65
CA PHE A 48 9.66 5.57 4.84
C PHE A 48 9.79 6.43 6.09
N ARG A 49 8.86 7.37 6.33
CA ARG A 49 8.86 8.18 7.55
C ARG A 49 8.69 7.36 8.82
N LEU A 50 7.81 6.35 8.81
CA LEU A 50 7.61 5.47 9.96
C LEU A 50 8.86 4.63 10.26
N ARG A 51 9.59 4.20 9.23
CA ARG A 51 10.85 3.46 9.37
C ARG A 51 12.01 4.32 9.89
N HIS A 52 12.03 5.62 9.57
CA HIS A 52 13.08 6.55 10.03
C HIS A 52 12.84 7.16 11.42
N ARG A 53 11.64 6.99 12.00
CA ARG A 53 11.35 7.39 13.39
C ARG A 53 11.66 6.30 14.41
N ARG A 54 12.29 5.21 13.97
CA ARG A 54 12.60 4.03 14.77
C ARG A 54 14.09 3.87 14.95
#